data_AF-A0A1I8P4N5-F1
#
_entry.id   AF-A0A1I8P4N5-F1
#
_cell.length_a   1.000
_cell.length_b   1.000
_cell.length_c   1.000
_cell.angle_alpha   90.00
_cell.angle_beta   90.00
_cell.angle_gamma   90.00
#
_symmetry.space_group_name_H-M   'P 1'
#
loop_
_entity.id
_entity.type
_entity.pdbx_description
1 polymer ?
#
loop_
_entity_poly.entity_id
_entity_poly.type
_entity_poly.pdbx_seq_one_letter_code
_entity_poly.pdbx_strand_id
1 'polypeptide(L)'
;MRSSNNHHIYSTSNYTDVQLKEQGNSLFAARKYDDAINCYTKAIIKNPDVATYFTNRALCYLKLKRWELSCQDCRRALDLEPNMLKAHFFAGQSLMEMELYEEAITHLQRAYDLSKEQKQNFGDDITSQLRLARKKRWRALEEKQISREIELQTYLNRLIKEDMEKRLSQLQIDETTNEALLKDKQQEIEQQCDDHVKELNNLFAKVDERRRERDVPDYLCGKISFEILTDPVITPSGITYERKDIEEHLQRVGHFDPVTRVELTQDQLIPNFAMKEVVEAFIAENEWALDY
;
A
#
# COMPACT_ATOMS: atom_id res chain seq x y z
N MET A 1 25.82 -37.88 41.79
CA MET A 1 25.45 -36.65 41.06
C MET A 1 24.50 -37.01 39.92
N ARG A 2 23.19 -36.88 40.14
CA ARG A 2 22.17 -36.87 39.08
C ARG A 2 21.25 -35.72 39.40
N SER A 3 21.44 -34.60 38.70
CA SER A 3 20.51 -33.47 38.74
C SER A 3 19.26 -33.88 38.00
N SER A 4 18.17 -34.07 38.74
CA SER A 4 16.83 -34.24 38.20
C SER A 4 16.40 -32.92 37.54
N ASN A 5 16.30 -32.95 36.22
CA ASN A 5 15.72 -31.88 35.42
C ASN A 5 14.25 -31.71 35.81
N ASN A 6 13.92 -30.59 36.45
CA ASN A 6 12.56 -30.12 36.70
C ASN A 6 11.88 -29.80 35.36
N HIS A 7 11.23 -30.79 34.77
CA HIS A 7 10.19 -30.58 33.78
C HIS A 7 8.91 -30.12 34.52
N HIS A 8 8.82 -28.82 34.79
CA HIS A 8 7.53 -28.19 35.12
C HIS A 8 6.67 -28.15 33.86
N ILE A 9 6.07 -29.29 33.52
CA ILE A 9 4.92 -29.36 32.63
C ILE A 9 3.76 -28.77 33.43
N TYR A 10 3.50 -27.47 33.23
CA TYR A 10 2.26 -26.86 33.72
C TYR A 10 1.10 -27.62 33.06
N SER A 11 0.40 -28.45 33.85
CA SER A 11 -0.84 -29.07 33.46
C SER A 11 -1.87 -27.98 33.17
N THR A 12 -2.00 -27.59 31.90
CA THR A 12 -2.96 -26.55 31.49
C THR A 12 -4.42 -27.05 31.47
N SER A 13 -4.68 -28.25 31.98
CA SER A 13 -6.00 -28.90 31.87
C SER A 13 -7.10 -28.16 32.65
N ASN A 14 -6.75 -27.49 33.75
CA ASN A 14 -7.71 -26.85 34.66
C ASN A 14 -7.84 -25.32 34.50
N TYR A 15 -7.14 -24.69 33.56
CA TYR A 15 -7.29 -23.24 33.37
C TYR A 15 -8.58 -22.89 32.64
N THR A 16 -9.22 -21.80 33.05
CA THR A 16 -10.30 -21.15 32.28
C THR A 16 -9.73 -20.51 31.01
N ASP A 17 -10.60 -20.23 30.05
CA ASP A 17 -10.24 -19.49 28.83
C ASP A 17 -9.63 -18.11 29.14
N VAL A 18 -10.19 -17.40 30.13
CA VAL A 18 -9.67 -16.10 30.59
C VAL A 18 -8.25 -16.21 31.16
N GLN A 19 -7.98 -17.23 31.99
CA GLN A 19 -6.65 -17.49 32.54
C GLN A 19 -5.64 -17.88 31.45
N LEU A 20 -6.06 -18.65 30.45
CA LEU A 20 -5.23 -19.00 29.30
C LEU A 20 -4.89 -17.75 28.47
N LYS A 21 -5.84 -16.83 28.28
CA LYS A 21 -5.60 -15.53 27.65
C LYS A 21 -4.58 -14.71 28.46
N GLU A 22 -4.71 -14.63 29.77
CA GLU A 22 -3.77 -13.88 30.63
C GLU A 22 -2.35 -14.48 30.62
N GLN A 23 -2.26 -15.82 30.61
CA GLN A 23 -0.99 -16.50 30.43
C GLN A 23 -0.39 -16.20 29.05
N GLY A 24 -1.21 -16.21 28.00
CA GLY A 24 -0.82 -15.81 26.65
C GLY A 24 -0.28 -14.37 26.61
N ASN A 25 -0.96 -13.42 27.26
CA ASN A 25 -0.51 -12.03 27.36
C ASN A 25 0.85 -11.92 28.06
N SER A 26 1.06 -12.71 29.11
CA SER A 26 2.32 -12.74 29.87
C SER A 26 3.48 -13.29 29.02
N LEU A 27 3.22 -14.35 28.25
CA LEU A 27 4.19 -14.93 27.32
C LEU A 27 4.49 -14.00 26.14
N PHE A 28 3.47 -13.29 25.64
CA PHE A 28 3.63 -12.28 24.62
C PHE A 28 4.54 -11.13 25.09
N ALA A 29 4.32 -10.62 26.31
CA ALA A 29 5.19 -9.61 26.92
C ALA A 29 6.63 -10.12 27.09
N ALA A 30 6.81 -11.41 27.37
CA ALA A 30 8.11 -12.08 27.41
C ALA A 30 8.70 -12.41 26.02
N ARG A 31 8.08 -11.95 24.92
CA ARG A 31 8.46 -12.21 23.52
C ARG A 31 8.48 -13.69 23.12
N LYS A 32 7.78 -14.56 23.86
CA LYS A 32 7.62 -15.99 23.55
C LYS A 32 6.36 -16.20 22.72
N TYR A 33 6.41 -15.81 21.45
CA TYR A 33 5.22 -15.74 20.60
C TYR A 33 4.59 -17.11 20.29
N ASP A 34 5.39 -18.16 20.01
CA ASP A 34 4.84 -19.51 19.77
C ASP A 34 4.16 -20.09 21.03
N ASP A 35 4.72 -19.87 22.22
CA ASP A 35 4.08 -20.29 23.48
C ASP A 35 2.78 -19.50 23.73
N ALA A 36 2.77 -18.19 23.45
CA ALA A 36 1.58 -17.36 23.55
C ALA A 36 0.48 -17.85 22.58
N ILE A 37 0.84 -18.21 21.35
CA ILE A 37 -0.07 -18.81 20.36
C ILE A 37 -0.71 -20.08 20.90
N ASN A 38 0.07 -20.95 21.54
CA ASN A 38 -0.46 -22.18 22.16
C ASN A 38 -1.47 -21.87 23.27
N CYS A 39 -1.20 -20.87 24.11
CA CYS A 39 -2.13 -20.42 25.15
C CYS A 39 -3.42 -19.84 24.56
N TYR A 40 -3.34 -18.93 23.58
CA TYR A 40 -4.54 -18.39 22.93
C TYR A 40 -5.32 -19.46 22.16
N THR A 41 -4.64 -20.41 21.52
CA THR A 41 -5.30 -21.53 20.83
C THR A 41 -6.09 -22.39 21.82
N LYS A 42 -5.53 -22.69 23.00
CA LYS A 42 -6.26 -23.38 24.07
C LYS A 42 -7.45 -22.55 24.58
N ALA A 43 -7.32 -21.23 24.67
CA ALA A 43 -8.42 -20.35 25.04
C ALA A 43 -9.56 -20.40 24.00
N ILE A 44 -9.23 -20.33 22.71
CA ILE A 44 -10.18 -20.44 21.58
C ILE A 44 -10.91 -21.79 21.59
N ILE A 45 -10.20 -22.90 21.85
CA ILE A 45 -10.82 -24.23 21.94
C ILE A 45 -11.84 -24.29 23.09
N LYS A 46 -11.57 -23.62 24.21
CA LYS A 46 -12.50 -23.57 25.34
C LYS A 46 -13.69 -22.64 25.10
N ASN A 47 -13.45 -21.51 24.44
CA ASN A 47 -14.48 -20.54 24.13
C ASN A 47 -14.19 -19.86 22.77
N PRO A 48 -14.84 -20.31 21.69
CA PRO A 48 -14.58 -19.82 20.34
C PRO A 48 -15.30 -18.51 20.00
N ASP A 49 -16.19 -18.01 20.85
CA ASP A 49 -17.04 -16.84 20.56
C ASP A 49 -16.41 -15.51 20.99
N VAL A 50 -15.14 -15.54 21.45
CA VAL A 50 -14.43 -14.36 21.96
C VAL A 50 -13.45 -13.82 20.91
N ALA A 51 -13.85 -12.74 20.22
CA ALA A 51 -13.06 -12.10 19.16
C ALA A 51 -11.63 -11.71 19.60
N THR A 52 -11.48 -11.24 20.85
CA THR A 52 -10.17 -10.81 21.38
C THR A 52 -9.11 -11.91 21.34
N TYR A 53 -9.47 -13.18 21.51
CA TYR A 53 -8.51 -14.29 21.48
C TYR A 53 -7.88 -14.46 20.10
N PHE A 54 -8.68 -14.31 19.05
CA PHE A 54 -8.21 -14.33 17.67
C PHE A 54 -7.30 -13.13 17.38
N THR A 55 -7.67 -11.91 17.77
CA THR A 55 -6.79 -10.74 17.54
C THR A 55 -5.46 -10.83 18.28
N ASN A 56 -5.44 -11.38 19.49
CA ASN A 56 -4.20 -11.57 20.26
C ASN A 56 -3.31 -12.62 19.60
N ARG A 57 -3.89 -13.71 19.06
CA ARG A 57 -3.16 -14.73 18.32
C ARG A 57 -2.67 -14.22 16.96
N ALA A 58 -3.49 -13.44 16.25
CA ALA A 58 -3.11 -12.74 15.02
C ALA A 58 -1.91 -11.82 15.23
N LEU A 59 -1.88 -11.07 16.33
CA LEU A 59 -0.73 -10.23 16.68
C LEU A 59 0.55 -11.05 16.90
N CYS A 60 0.47 -12.23 17.51
CA CYS A 60 1.63 -13.14 17.59
C CYS A 60 2.08 -13.59 16.20
N TYR A 61 1.13 -13.94 15.32
CA TYR A 61 1.44 -14.33 13.94
C TYR A 61 2.11 -13.20 13.15
N LEU A 62 1.66 -11.95 13.32
CA LEU A 62 2.34 -10.77 12.77
C LEU A 62 3.80 -10.68 13.25
N LYS A 63 4.06 -10.85 14.55
CA LYS A 63 5.43 -10.82 15.09
C LYS A 63 6.32 -11.95 14.57
N LEU A 64 5.72 -13.08 14.20
CA LEU A 64 6.40 -14.23 13.61
C LEU A 64 6.41 -14.23 12.07
N LYS A 65 5.93 -13.16 11.43
CA LYS A 65 5.81 -13.05 9.96
C LYS A 65 4.94 -14.14 9.30
N ARG A 66 3.94 -14.64 10.02
CA ARG A 66 2.96 -15.62 9.52
C ARG A 66 1.69 -14.90 9.06
N TRP A 67 1.78 -14.17 7.95
CA TRP A 67 0.77 -13.22 7.48
C TRP A 67 -0.58 -13.87 7.16
N GLU A 68 -0.57 -15.01 6.47
CA GLU A 68 -1.79 -15.73 6.10
C GLU A 68 -2.61 -16.17 7.32
N LEU A 69 -1.94 -16.72 8.34
CA LEU A 69 -2.57 -17.14 9.59
C LEU A 69 -3.11 -15.93 10.37
N SER A 70 -2.39 -14.81 10.35
CA SER A 70 -2.87 -13.55 10.93
C SER A 70 -4.14 -13.06 10.23
N CYS A 71 -4.19 -13.05 8.90
CA CYS A 71 -5.39 -12.70 8.13
C CYS A 71 -6.58 -13.61 8.46
N GLN A 72 -6.36 -14.92 8.59
CA GLN A 72 -7.41 -15.87 8.96
C GLN A 72 -7.99 -15.58 10.35
N ASP A 73 -7.13 -15.33 11.34
CA ASP A 73 -7.57 -14.97 12.68
C ASP A 73 -8.27 -13.60 12.72
N CYS A 74 -7.78 -12.61 11.98
CA CYS A 74 -8.45 -11.32 11.87
C CYS A 74 -9.83 -11.45 11.22
N ARG A 75 -9.98 -12.28 10.17
CA ARG A 75 -11.30 -12.54 9.57
C ARG A 75 -12.24 -13.18 10.58
N ARG A 76 -11.78 -14.19 11.34
CA ARG A 76 -12.58 -14.80 12.41
C ARG A 76 -12.97 -13.79 13.50
N ALA A 77 -12.07 -12.89 13.89
CA ALA A 77 -12.37 -11.84 14.84
C ALA A 77 -13.45 -10.88 14.31
N LEU A 78 -13.38 -10.51 13.01
CA LEU A 78 -14.36 -9.64 12.37
C LEU A 78 -15.73 -10.30 12.13
N ASP A 79 -15.76 -11.62 11.91
CA ASP A 79 -17.01 -12.39 11.85
C ASP A 79 -17.78 -12.32 13.19
N LEU A 80 -17.05 -12.28 14.31
CA LEU A 80 -17.60 -12.18 15.67
C LEU A 80 -17.90 -10.72 16.06
N GLU A 81 -16.96 -9.81 15.79
CA GLU A 81 -17.05 -8.38 16.10
C GLU A 81 -16.65 -7.52 14.89
N PRO A 82 -17.62 -7.13 14.03
CA PRO A 82 -17.33 -6.41 12.78
C PRO A 82 -16.70 -5.01 12.98
N ASN A 83 -16.90 -4.40 14.14
CA ASN A 83 -16.39 -3.06 14.45
C ASN A 83 -15.11 -3.09 15.32
N MET A 84 -14.39 -4.23 15.32
CA MET A 84 -13.15 -4.37 16.09
C MET A 84 -11.98 -3.71 15.37
N LEU A 85 -11.62 -2.50 15.83
CA LEU A 85 -10.54 -1.68 15.26
C LEU A 85 -9.22 -2.46 15.11
N LYS A 86 -8.79 -3.16 16.15
CA LYS A 86 -7.53 -3.94 16.13
C LYS A 86 -7.52 -5.02 15.06
N ALA A 87 -8.65 -5.69 14.82
CA ALA A 87 -8.75 -6.73 13.80
C ALA A 87 -8.59 -6.15 12.40
N HIS A 88 -9.24 -5.00 12.11
CA HIS A 88 -9.03 -4.27 10.86
C HIS A 88 -7.57 -3.82 10.69
N PHE A 89 -6.97 -3.25 11.73
CA PHE A 89 -5.58 -2.78 11.66
C PHE A 89 -4.58 -3.92 11.42
N PHE A 90 -4.70 -5.04 12.14
CA PHE A 90 -3.83 -6.21 11.97
C PHE A 90 -4.06 -6.91 10.62
N ALA A 91 -5.30 -6.97 10.14
CA ALA A 91 -5.59 -7.44 8.77
C ALA A 91 -4.88 -6.57 7.74
N GLY A 92 -5.01 -5.23 7.85
CA GLY A 92 -4.33 -4.28 6.99
C GLY A 92 -2.81 -4.47 6.96
N GLN A 93 -2.16 -4.59 8.13
CA GLN A 93 -0.73 -4.89 8.23
C GLN A 93 -0.33 -6.23 7.60
N SER A 94 -1.16 -7.27 7.79
CA SER A 94 -0.85 -8.60 7.24
C SER A 94 -0.98 -8.60 5.71
N LEU A 95 -2.01 -7.96 5.18
CA LEU A 95 -2.27 -7.81 3.74
C LEU A 95 -1.19 -6.96 3.06
N MET A 96 -0.67 -5.93 3.75
CA MET A 96 0.47 -5.14 3.29
C MET A 96 1.72 -5.96 3.02
N GLU A 97 2.02 -6.92 3.90
CA GLU A 97 3.17 -7.83 3.76
C GLU A 97 2.91 -8.95 2.74
N MET A 98 1.65 -9.20 2.39
CA MET A 98 1.23 -10.13 1.32
C MET A 98 1.08 -9.43 -0.05
N GLU A 99 1.43 -8.14 -0.15
CA GLU A 99 1.29 -7.32 -1.37
C GLU A 99 -0.14 -7.16 -1.89
N LEU A 100 -1.14 -7.42 -1.03
CA LEU A 100 -2.57 -7.23 -1.32
C LEU A 100 -2.99 -5.81 -0.93
N TYR A 101 -2.45 -4.82 -1.64
CA TYR A 101 -2.52 -3.42 -1.22
C TYR A 101 -3.93 -2.81 -1.20
N GLU A 102 -4.81 -3.17 -2.13
CA GLU A 102 -6.19 -2.63 -2.16
C GLU A 102 -7.02 -3.09 -0.95
N GLU A 103 -6.93 -4.38 -0.63
CA GLU A 103 -7.59 -4.95 0.54
C GLU A 103 -6.99 -4.36 1.82
N ALA A 104 -5.66 -4.19 1.86
CA ALA A 104 -4.97 -3.56 2.98
C ALA A 104 -5.48 -2.13 3.23
N ILE A 105 -5.58 -1.30 2.20
CA ILE A 105 -6.09 0.07 2.29
C ILE A 105 -7.53 0.06 2.80
N THR A 106 -8.37 -0.84 2.30
CA THR A 106 -9.77 -0.96 2.74
C THR A 106 -9.86 -1.24 4.24
N HIS A 107 -9.07 -2.20 4.74
CA HIS A 107 -9.04 -2.53 6.16
C HIS A 107 -8.43 -1.42 7.02
N LEU A 108 -7.34 -0.78 6.58
CA LEU A 108 -6.70 0.34 7.29
C LEU A 108 -7.61 1.57 7.35
N GLN A 109 -8.33 1.89 6.27
CA GLN A 109 -9.32 2.96 6.24
C GLN A 109 -10.45 2.69 7.23
N ARG A 110 -10.98 1.46 7.25
CA ARG A 110 -12.00 1.08 8.22
C ARG A 110 -11.51 1.17 9.66
N ALA A 111 -10.26 0.79 9.94
CA ALA A 111 -9.65 0.95 11.26
C ALA A 111 -9.54 2.44 11.66
N TYR A 112 -9.19 3.30 10.72
CA TYR A 112 -9.13 4.75 10.92
C TYR A 112 -10.50 5.35 11.25
N ASP A 113 -11.53 4.99 10.47
CA ASP A 113 -12.90 5.46 10.71
C ASP A 113 -13.41 5.02 12.08
N LEU A 114 -13.20 3.74 12.44
CA LEU A 114 -13.54 3.21 13.76
C LEU A 114 -12.76 3.90 14.89
N SER A 115 -11.50 4.31 14.65
CA SER A 115 -10.72 5.07 15.63
C SER A 115 -11.37 6.41 15.96
N LYS A 116 -11.91 7.09 14.94
CA LYS A 116 -12.66 8.35 15.11
C LYS A 116 -13.97 8.11 15.86
N GLU A 117 -14.75 7.13 15.43
CA GLU A 117 -16.05 6.80 16.05
C GLU A 117 -15.91 6.42 17.53
N GLN A 118 -14.92 5.59 17.86
CA GLN A 118 -14.66 5.10 19.21
C GLN A 118 -13.87 6.11 20.08
N LYS A 119 -13.48 7.26 19.52
CA LYS A 119 -12.60 8.27 20.16
C LYS A 119 -11.32 7.65 20.74
N GLN A 120 -10.83 6.57 20.14
CA GLN A 120 -9.58 5.92 20.52
C GLN A 120 -8.42 6.61 19.82
N ASN A 121 -7.34 6.89 20.55
CA ASN A 121 -6.16 7.54 20.01
C ASN A 121 -5.11 6.49 19.63
N PHE A 122 -5.04 6.13 18.35
CA PHE A 122 -3.97 5.30 17.79
C PHE A 122 -2.75 6.10 17.32
N GLY A 123 -2.69 7.41 17.61
CA GLY A 123 -1.58 8.27 17.18
C GLY A 123 -1.45 8.32 15.66
N ASP A 124 -0.21 8.37 15.15
CA ASP A 124 0.10 8.33 13.71
C ASP A 124 0.28 6.89 13.18
N ASP A 125 -0.02 5.84 13.96
CA ASP A 125 0.29 4.46 13.55
C ASP A 125 -0.60 4.00 12.38
N ILE A 126 -1.93 4.17 12.49
CA ILE A 126 -2.89 3.76 11.43
C ILE A 126 -2.64 4.56 10.15
N THR A 127 -2.42 5.85 10.32
CA THR A 127 -2.24 6.83 9.25
C THR A 127 -0.92 6.64 8.52
N SER A 128 0.17 6.37 9.25
CA SER A 128 1.46 6.00 8.67
C SER A 128 1.38 4.71 7.85
N GLN A 129 0.66 3.70 8.34
CA GLN A 129 0.44 2.46 7.58
C GLN A 129 -0.41 2.70 6.32
N LEU A 130 -1.43 3.56 6.40
CA LEU A 130 -2.27 3.90 5.24
C LEU A 130 -1.46 4.61 4.13
N ARG A 131 -0.58 5.56 4.49
CA ARG A 131 0.35 6.23 3.56
C ARG A 131 1.26 5.22 2.87
N LEU A 132 1.88 4.35 3.66
CA LEU A 132 2.74 3.30 3.14
C LEU A 132 1.97 2.36 2.19
N ALA A 133 0.72 2.05 2.51
CA ALA A 133 -0.14 1.20 1.69
C ALA A 133 -0.47 1.82 0.33
N ARG A 134 -0.93 3.07 0.31
CA ARG A 134 -1.20 3.81 -0.94
C ARG A 134 0.06 3.93 -1.80
N LYS A 135 1.20 4.27 -1.18
CA LYS A 135 2.50 4.34 -1.87
C LYS A 135 2.92 3.01 -2.49
N LYS A 136 2.83 1.90 -1.75
CA LYS A 136 3.16 0.56 -2.27
C LYS A 136 2.20 0.11 -3.37
N ARG A 137 0.90 0.37 -3.23
CA ARG A 137 -0.12 0.11 -4.26
C ARG A 137 0.24 0.79 -5.57
N TRP A 138 0.57 2.08 -5.50
CA TRP A 138 0.92 2.87 -6.68
C TRP A 138 2.15 2.29 -7.38
N ARG A 139 3.23 2.04 -6.63
CA ARG A 139 4.46 1.42 -7.16
C ARG A 139 4.18 0.09 -7.86
N ALA A 140 3.33 -0.75 -7.27
CA ALA A 140 2.96 -2.04 -7.85
C ALA A 140 2.11 -1.90 -9.14
N LEU A 141 1.24 -0.89 -9.23
CA LEU A 141 0.49 -0.59 -10.46
C LEU A 141 1.40 -0.04 -11.56
N GLU A 142 2.31 0.86 -11.20
CA GLU A 142 3.28 1.46 -12.10
C GLU A 142 4.23 0.40 -12.67
N GLU A 143 4.76 -0.50 -11.83
CA GLU A 143 5.58 -1.63 -12.28
C GLU A 143 4.84 -2.51 -13.31
N LYS A 144 3.55 -2.79 -13.07
CA LYS A 144 2.70 -3.52 -14.02
C LYS A 144 2.43 -2.76 -15.32
N GLN A 145 2.39 -1.43 -15.27
CA GLN A 145 2.24 -0.60 -16.48
C GLN A 145 3.54 -0.61 -17.28
N ILE A 146 4.68 -0.36 -16.63
CA ILE A 146 6.01 -0.40 -17.25
C ILE A 146 6.28 -1.76 -17.90
N SER A 147 5.95 -2.86 -17.21
CA SER A 147 6.10 -4.21 -17.75
C SER A 147 5.29 -4.41 -19.04
N ARG A 148 4.02 -3.97 -19.05
CA ARG A 148 3.16 -4.03 -20.25
C ARG A 148 3.68 -3.17 -21.39
N GLU A 149 4.24 -2.00 -21.10
CA GLU A 149 4.85 -1.13 -22.12
C GLU A 149 6.11 -1.77 -22.72
N ILE A 150 6.97 -2.37 -21.91
CA ILE A 150 8.18 -3.08 -22.37
C ILE A 150 7.78 -4.29 -23.24
N GLU A 151 6.76 -5.03 -22.83
CA GLU A 151 6.22 -6.15 -23.61
C GLU A 151 5.67 -5.66 -24.96
N LEU A 152 4.90 -4.57 -24.97
CA LEU A 152 4.38 -3.96 -26.18
C LEU A 152 5.50 -3.47 -27.10
N GLN A 153 6.51 -2.77 -26.57
CA GLN A 153 7.66 -2.29 -27.35
C GLN A 153 8.41 -3.45 -27.98
N THR A 154 8.62 -4.54 -27.22
CA THR A 154 9.29 -5.75 -27.72
C THR A 154 8.46 -6.43 -28.82
N TYR A 155 7.15 -6.53 -28.61
CA TYR A 155 6.21 -7.10 -29.57
C TYR A 155 6.17 -6.32 -30.88
N LEU A 156 6.09 -4.98 -30.81
CA LEU A 156 6.07 -4.11 -31.98
C LEU A 156 7.39 -4.17 -32.75
N ASN A 157 8.53 -4.14 -32.05
CA ASN A 157 9.85 -4.31 -32.68
C ASN A 157 9.96 -5.66 -33.41
N ARG A 158 9.41 -6.74 -32.84
CA ARG A 158 9.37 -8.04 -33.50
C ARG A 158 8.50 -8.00 -34.76
N LEU A 159 7.31 -7.41 -34.71
CA LEU A 159 6.43 -7.30 -35.88
C LEU A 159 7.07 -6.49 -37.02
N ILE A 160 7.77 -5.40 -36.72
CA ILE A 160 8.46 -4.59 -37.73
C ILE A 160 9.53 -5.44 -38.44
N LYS A 161 10.32 -6.22 -37.68
CA LYS A 161 11.33 -7.12 -38.25
C LYS A 161 10.71 -8.25 -39.07
N GLU A 162 9.64 -8.88 -38.58
CA GLU A 162 8.93 -9.93 -39.31
C GLU A 162 8.29 -9.40 -40.61
N ASP A 163 7.77 -8.17 -40.60
CA ASP A 163 7.22 -7.53 -41.81
C ASP A 163 8.33 -7.24 -42.82
N MET A 164 9.49 -6.75 -42.37
CA MET A 164 10.68 -6.56 -43.21
C MET A 164 11.11 -7.89 -43.85
N GLU A 165 11.27 -8.96 -43.08
CA GLU A 165 11.64 -10.30 -43.59
C GLU A 165 10.63 -10.84 -44.61
N LYS A 166 9.33 -10.60 -44.41
CA LYS A 166 8.29 -10.96 -45.38
C LYS A 166 8.43 -10.18 -46.68
N ARG A 167 8.68 -8.86 -46.62
CA ARG A 167 8.89 -8.03 -47.82
C ARG A 167 10.15 -8.45 -48.58
N LEU A 168 11.23 -8.75 -47.85
CA LEU A 168 12.48 -9.25 -48.44
C LEU A 168 12.30 -10.62 -49.12
N SER A 169 11.54 -11.54 -48.51
CA SER A 169 11.28 -12.85 -49.12
C SER A 169 10.34 -12.76 -50.34
N GLN A 170 9.37 -11.84 -50.34
CA GLN A 170 8.53 -11.58 -51.52
C GLN A 170 9.34 -11.05 -52.72
N LEU A 171 10.34 -10.20 -52.48
CA LEU A 171 11.23 -9.71 -53.54
C LEU A 171 12.08 -10.80 -54.19
N GLN A 172 12.43 -11.85 -53.46
CA GLN A 172 13.25 -12.96 -53.98
C GLN A 172 12.49 -13.85 -54.98
N ILE A 173 11.15 -13.77 -55.04
CA ILE A 173 10.30 -14.63 -55.88
C ILE A 173 10.17 -14.07 -57.31
N ASP A 174 10.46 -12.78 -57.53
CA ASP A 174 10.40 -12.15 -58.86
C ASP A 174 11.70 -12.37 -59.67
N GLU A 175 11.84 -13.55 -60.29
CA GLU A 175 13.00 -14.02 -61.09
C GLU A 175 13.35 -13.16 -62.33
N THR A 176 12.62 -12.07 -62.62
CA THR A 176 12.81 -11.22 -63.81
C THR A 176 13.54 -9.89 -63.54
N THR A 177 13.97 -9.66 -62.30
CA THR A 177 14.48 -8.37 -61.84
C THR A 177 16.02 -8.27 -61.95
N ASN A 178 16.53 -7.16 -62.51
CA ASN A 178 17.95 -6.85 -62.61
C ASN A 178 18.63 -6.85 -61.23
N GLU A 179 19.77 -7.54 -61.07
CA GLU A 179 20.42 -7.81 -59.78
C GLU A 179 20.77 -6.53 -58.99
N ALA A 180 21.17 -5.46 -59.71
CA ALA A 180 21.41 -4.14 -59.11
C ALA A 180 20.13 -3.50 -58.54
N LEU A 181 19.02 -3.60 -59.26
CA LEU A 181 17.72 -3.06 -58.83
C LEU A 181 17.17 -3.83 -57.62
N LEU A 182 17.43 -5.15 -57.55
CA LEU A 182 17.03 -5.97 -56.42
C LEU A 182 17.76 -5.55 -55.14
N LYS A 183 19.06 -5.27 -55.25
CA LYS A 183 19.89 -4.82 -54.13
C LYS A 183 19.51 -3.43 -53.63
N ASP A 184 19.18 -2.50 -54.53
CA ASP A 184 18.68 -1.17 -54.17
C ASP A 184 17.34 -1.26 -53.41
N LYS A 185 16.40 -2.11 -53.87
CA LYS A 185 15.13 -2.34 -53.18
C LYS A 185 15.29 -3.00 -51.81
N GLN A 186 16.25 -3.93 -51.67
CA GLN A 186 16.57 -4.55 -50.37
C GLN A 186 17.07 -3.50 -49.38
N GLN A 187 18.02 -2.65 -49.80
CA GLN A 187 18.51 -1.54 -48.97
C GLN A 187 17.40 -0.57 -48.59
N GLU A 188 16.48 -0.26 -49.51
CA GLU A 188 15.35 0.62 -49.22
C GLU A 188 14.43 0.03 -48.14
N ILE A 189 14.13 -1.27 -48.20
CA ILE A 189 13.31 -1.96 -47.19
C ILE A 189 14.01 -2.01 -45.83
N GLU A 190 15.29 -2.33 -45.81
CA GLU A 190 16.10 -2.35 -44.58
C GLU A 190 16.16 -0.95 -43.95
N GLN A 191 16.37 0.09 -44.76
CA GLN A 191 16.39 1.48 -44.29
C GLN A 191 15.03 1.90 -43.72
N GLN A 192 13.91 1.57 -44.38
CA GLN A 192 12.58 1.84 -43.85
C GLN A 192 12.32 1.12 -42.53
N CYS A 193 12.78 -0.13 -42.38
CA CYS A 193 12.68 -0.88 -41.14
C CYS A 193 13.45 -0.18 -40.01
N ASP A 194 14.71 0.20 -40.26
CA ASP A 194 15.55 0.91 -39.30
C ASP A 194 14.94 2.24 -38.86
N ASP A 195 14.34 2.99 -39.80
CA ASP A 195 13.70 4.26 -39.50
C ASP A 195 12.43 4.08 -38.66
N HIS A 196 11.59 3.09 -38.95
CA HIS A 196 10.42 2.76 -38.11
C HIS A 196 10.83 2.28 -36.71
N VAL A 197 11.88 1.45 -36.60
CA VAL A 197 12.41 1.01 -35.29
C VAL A 197 12.94 2.19 -34.49
N LYS A 198 13.68 3.11 -35.12
CA LYS A 198 14.15 4.34 -34.46
C LYS A 198 13.00 5.20 -33.99
N GLU A 199 12.00 5.44 -34.84
CA GLU A 199 10.82 6.24 -34.49
C GLU A 199 10.06 5.62 -33.30
N LEU A 200 9.84 4.31 -33.34
CA LEU A 200 9.20 3.57 -32.25
C LEU A 200 9.99 3.70 -30.94
N ASN A 201 11.30 3.44 -30.98
CA ASN A 201 12.12 3.53 -29.77
C ASN A 201 12.20 4.95 -29.23
N ASN A 202 12.21 5.97 -30.09
CA ASN A 202 12.14 7.37 -29.67
C ASN A 202 10.79 7.71 -29.01
N LEU A 203 9.68 7.12 -29.49
CA LEU A 203 8.37 7.28 -28.84
C LEU A 203 8.41 6.75 -27.41
N PHE A 204 8.92 5.53 -27.20
CA PHE A 204 9.02 4.91 -25.88
C PHE A 204 10.06 5.59 -24.98
N ALA A 205 11.16 6.11 -25.53
CA ALA A 205 12.17 6.86 -24.78
C ALA A 205 11.60 8.16 -24.17
N LYS A 206 10.70 8.86 -24.88
CA LYS A 206 9.99 10.03 -24.34
C LYS A 206 9.07 9.68 -23.17
N VAL A 207 8.53 8.46 -23.14
CA VAL A 207 7.74 7.96 -22.02
C VAL A 207 8.65 7.63 -20.83
N ASP A 208 9.85 7.11 -21.09
CA ASP A 208 10.85 6.75 -20.07
C ASP A 208 11.35 7.96 -19.27
N GLU A 209 11.53 9.13 -19.89
CA GLU A 209 11.86 10.38 -19.17
C GLU A 209 10.81 10.79 -18.13
N ARG A 210 9.54 10.36 -18.31
CA ARG A 210 8.44 10.56 -17.37
C ARG A 210 8.34 9.47 -16.29
N ARG A 211 9.26 8.50 -16.27
CA ARG A 211 9.38 7.42 -15.26
C ARG A 211 10.30 7.78 -14.10
N ARG A 212 10.63 9.07 -13.91
CA ARG A 212 11.26 9.53 -12.66
C ARG A 212 10.40 9.11 -11.47
N GLU A 213 11.04 8.74 -10.35
CA GLU A 213 10.34 8.26 -9.15
C GLU A 213 9.26 9.27 -8.74
N ARG A 214 8.00 8.84 -8.87
CA ARG A 214 6.81 9.63 -8.59
C ARG A 214 6.50 9.54 -7.10
N ASP A 215 7.00 10.49 -6.33
CA ASP A 215 6.73 10.59 -4.90
C ASP A 215 6.13 11.96 -4.61
N VAL A 216 4.95 11.98 -3.99
CA VAL A 216 4.36 13.22 -3.50
C VAL A 216 5.08 13.57 -2.20
N PRO A 217 5.74 14.72 -2.09
CA PRO A 217 6.38 15.10 -0.85
C PRO A 217 5.38 15.20 0.31
N ASP A 218 5.71 14.60 1.47
CA ASP A 218 4.84 14.52 2.66
C ASP A 218 4.34 15.88 3.17
N TYR A 219 5.01 16.99 2.83
CA TYR A 219 4.62 18.34 3.20
C TYR A 219 3.47 18.91 2.34
N LEU A 220 3.21 18.31 1.16
CA LEU A 220 2.06 18.64 0.30
C LEU A 220 0.80 17.88 0.69
N CYS A 221 0.91 16.88 1.58
CA CYS A 221 -0.20 16.05 2.01
C CYS A 221 -0.79 16.55 3.34
N GLY A 222 -2.13 16.51 3.45
CA GLY A 222 -2.86 16.86 4.65
C GLY A 222 -2.55 15.89 5.81
N LYS A 223 -2.57 16.39 7.05
CA LYS A 223 -2.24 15.56 8.23
C LYS A 223 -3.42 14.70 8.74
N ILE A 224 -4.58 14.76 8.08
CA ILE A 224 -5.80 14.02 8.46
C ILE A 224 -6.23 13.06 7.33
N SER A 225 -6.50 13.55 6.12
CA SER A 225 -6.79 12.70 4.94
C SER A 225 -5.56 12.02 4.37
N PHE A 226 -4.38 12.64 4.53
CA PHE A 226 -3.14 12.23 3.87
C PHE A 226 -3.21 12.23 2.35
N GLU A 227 -4.16 12.97 1.81
CA GLU A 227 -4.29 13.29 0.39
C GLU A 227 -3.57 14.62 0.13
N ILE A 228 -3.31 14.90 -1.15
CA ILE A 228 -2.79 16.19 -1.55
C ILE A 228 -3.73 17.30 -1.09
N LEU A 229 -3.15 18.38 -0.54
CA LEU A 229 -3.88 19.53 -0.04
C LEU A 229 -4.56 20.29 -1.19
N THR A 230 -5.88 20.24 -1.25
CA THR A 230 -6.69 20.99 -2.24
C THR A 230 -7.08 22.38 -1.73
N ASP A 231 -7.43 22.49 -0.45
CA ASP A 231 -7.74 23.76 0.23
C ASP A 231 -6.97 23.85 1.56
N PRO A 232 -5.66 24.13 1.51
CA PRO A 232 -4.82 24.13 2.69
C PRO A 232 -5.16 25.29 3.65
N VAL A 233 -5.32 24.96 4.93
CA VAL A 233 -5.47 25.91 6.03
C VAL A 233 -4.41 25.67 7.09
N ILE A 234 -3.88 26.75 7.68
CA ILE A 234 -2.85 26.69 8.72
C ILE A 234 -3.47 27.03 10.08
N THR A 235 -3.09 26.26 11.11
CA THR A 235 -3.46 26.51 12.51
C THR A 235 -2.47 27.46 13.17
N PRO A 236 -2.81 28.10 14.32
CA PRO A 236 -1.85 28.89 15.10
C PRO A 236 -0.60 28.12 15.52
N SER A 237 -0.69 26.79 15.59
CA SER A 237 0.45 25.89 15.83
C SER A 237 1.40 25.77 14.63
N GLY A 238 1.09 26.40 13.50
CA GLY A 238 1.89 26.37 12.27
C GLY A 238 1.70 25.11 11.43
N ILE A 239 0.67 24.31 11.70
CA ILE A 239 0.42 23.06 10.98
C ILE A 239 -0.63 23.29 9.91
N THR A 240 -0.34 22.82 8.69
CA THR A 240 -1.27 22.91 7.56
C THR A 240 -2.09 21.63 7.43
N TYR A 241 -3.40 21.79 7.25
CA TYR A 241 -4.38 20.75 7.05
C TYR A 241 -5.23 21.04 5.83
N GLU A 242 -5.93 20.03 5.32
CA GLU A 242 -7.03 20.21 4.38
C GLU A 242 -8.23 20.80 5.14
N ARG A 243 -8.86 21.85 4.61
CA ARG A 243 -9.96 22.56 5.29
C ARG A 243 -11.06 21.62 5.73
N LYS A 244 -11.56 20.80 4.81
CA LYS A 244 -12.69 19.90 5.05
C LYS A 244 -12.40 18.96 6.22
N ASP A 245 -11.18 18.44 6.28
CA ASP A 245 -10.80 17.48 7.30
C ASP A 245 -10.66 18.09 8.69
N ILE A 246 -10.03 19.26 8.78
CA ILE A 246 -9.83 19.92 10.08
C ILE A 246 -11.15 20.46 10.62
N GLU A 247 -12.04 20.97 9.76
CA GLU A 247 -13.38 21.39 10.15
C GLU A 247 -14.21 20.20 10.65
N GLU A 248 -14.15 19.07 9.95
CA GLU A 248 -14.83 17.85 10.39
C GLU A 248 -14.28 17.35 11.75
N HIS A 249 -12.95 17.40 11.94
CA HIS A 249 -12.31 17.05 13.21
C HIS A 249 -12.78 17.94 14.35
N LEU A 250 -12.79 19.27 14.15
CA LEU A 250 -13.23 20.23 15.16
C LEU A 250 -14.70 20.03 15.56
N GLN A 251 -15.56 19.65 14.60
CA GLN A 251 -16.98 19.38 14.85
C GLN A 251 -17.25 18.01 15.49
N ARG A 252 -16.61 16.94 15.01
CA ARG A 252 -16.92 15.56 15.41
C ARG A 252 -16.07 15.04 16.56
N VAL A 253 -14.80 15.43 16.61
CA VAL A 253 -13.82 14.89 17.56
C VAL A 253 -13.66 15.83 18.75
N GLY A 254 -13.34 17.11 18.50
CA GLY A 254 -13.23 18.13 19.53
C GLY A 254 -12.39 19.34 19.14
N HIS A 255 -12.48 20.39 19.96
CA HIS A 255 -11.87 21.70 19.74
C HIS A 255 -10.38 21.74 20.12
N PHE A 256 -9.57 20.93 19.45
CA PHE A 256 -8.13 20.89 19.65
C PHE A 256 -7.40 20.51 18.36
N ASP A 257 -6.17 20.98 18.20
CA ASP A 257 -5.30 20.67 17.07
C ASP A 257 -4.94 19.17 17.05
N PRO A 258 -5.19 18.42 15.96
CA PRO A 258 -4.99 16.97 15.92
C PRO A 258 -3.57 16.50 16.26
N VAL A 259 -2.56 17.33 15.96
CA VAL A 259 -1.15 16.97 16.11
C VAL A 259 -0.61 17.49 17.43
N THR A 260 -0.75 18.79 17.69
CA THR A 260 -0.17 19.46 18.88
C THR A 260 -1.04 19.38 20.12
N ARG A 261 -2.34 19.08 19.97
CA ARG A 261 -3.34 19.01 21.05
C ARG A 261 -3.59 20.33 21.78
N VAL A 262 -3.13 21.45 21.22
CA VAL A 262 -3.46 22.80 21.68
C VAL A 262 -4.94 23.06 21.39
N GLU A 263 -5.63 23.82 22.24
CA GLU A 263 -7.01 24.25 21.97
C GLU A 263 -7.08 24.98 20.63
N LEU A 264 -8.03 24.57 19.80
CA LEU A 264 -8.19 25.06 18.44
C LEU A 264 -9.68 25.19 18.15
N THR A 265 -10.07 26.32 17.57
CA THR A 265 -11.43 26.59 17.14
C THR A 265 -11.46 26.96 15.66
N GLN A 266 -12.61 26.78 15.00
CA GLN A 266 -12.71 26.92 13.53
C GLN A 266 -12.38 28.35 13.05
N ASP A 267 -12.66 29.36 13.86
CA ASP A 267 -12.36 30.77 13.60
C ASP A 267 -10.86 31.07 13.57
N GLN A 268 -10.02 30.19 14.11
CA GLN A 268 -8.56 30.34 14.10
C GLN A 268 -7.90 29.76 12.84
N LEU A 269 -8.66 29.11 11.96
CA LEU A 269 -8.14 28.53 10.73
C LEU A 269 -7.88 29.62 9.68
N ILE A 270 -6.61 29.77 9.28
CA ILE A 270 -6.20 30.76 8.29
C ILE A 270 -5.95 30.06 6.94
N PRO A 271 -6.54 30.51 5.82
CA PRO A 271 -6.22 29.98 4.49
C PRO A 271 -4.72 30.12 4.19
N ASN A 272 -4.08 29.02 3.82
CA ASN A 272 -2.65 28.99 3.50
C ASN A 272 -2.44 29.11 1.99
N PHE A 273 -2.60 30.32 1.45
CA PHE A 273 -2.45 30.58 0.01
C PHE A 273 -1.06 30.23 -0.53
N ALA A 274 0.00 30.40 0.26
CA ALA A 274 1.35 30.03 -0.13
C ALA A 274 1.47 28.51 -0.39
N MET A 275 0.94 27.68 0.52
CA MET A 275 0.92 26.23 0.29
C MET A 275 0.02 25.86 -0.88
N LYS A 276 -1.08 26.58 -1.09
CA LYS A 276 -1.96 26.33 -2.24
C LYS A 276 -1.24 26.55 -3.57
N GLU A 277 -0.51 27.66 -3.72
CA GLU A 277 0.30 27.92 -4.92
C GLU A 277 1.39 26.86 -5.14
N VAL A 278 2.04 26.40 -4.06
CA VAL A 278 3.05 25.34 -4.15
C VAL A 278 2.43 24.02 -4.60
N VAL A 279 1.26 23.65 -4.07
CA VAL A 279 0.57 22.42 -4.47
C VAL A 279 0.08 22.53 -5.93
N GLU A 280 -0.49 23.66 -6.33
CA GLU A 280 -0.94 23.88 -7.70
C GLU A 280 0.22 23.82 -8.70
N ALA A 281 1.36 24.42 -8.37
CA ALA A 281 2.58 24.32 -9.18
C ALA A 281 3.08 22.87 -9.26
N PHE A 282 3.07 22.14 -8.15
CA PHE A 282 3.46 20.74 -8.13
C PHE A 282 2.55 19.88 -9.01
N ILE A 283 1.23 20.05 -8.91
CA ILE A 283 0.25 19.31 -9.72
C ILE A 283 0.38 19.67 -11.21
N ALA A 284 0.63 20.94 -11.55
CA ALA A 284 0.82 21.36 -12.94
C ALA A 284 2.02 20.66 -13.61
N GLU A 285 3.07 20.38 -12.84
CA GLU A 285 4.22 19.61 -13.31
C GLU A 285 4.03 18.09 -13.18
N ASN A 286 3.11 17.67 -12.29
CA ASN A 286 2.89 16.28 -11.90
C ASN A 286 1.39 15.95 -11.90
N GLU A 287 0.76 15.94 -13.06
CA GLU A 287 -0.68 15.63 -13.19
C GLU A 287 -1.05 14.27 -12.56
N TRP A 288 -0.10 13.32 -12.57
CA TRP A 288 -0.24 12.01 -11.93
C TRP A 288 -0.49 12.07 -10.42
N ALA A 289 -0.15 13.19 -9.77
CA ALA A 289 -0.28 13.35 -8.33
C ALA A 289 -1.74 13.48 -7.87
N LEU A 290 -2.67 13.84 -8.78
CA LEU A 290 -4.11 13.88 -8.50
C LEU A 290 -4.71 12.49 -8.20
N ASP A 291 -4.04 11.42 -8.66
CA ASP A 291 -4.47 10.03 -8.49
C ASP A 291 -3.80 9.32 -7.28
N TYR A 292 -3.02 10.06 -6.48
CA TYR A 292 -2.28 9.57 -5.30
C TYR A 292 -3.16 9.47 -4.04
#